data_AF-A0A5M9UBZ8-F1
#
_entry.id   AF-A0A5M9UBZ8-F1
#
_cell.length_a   1.000
_cell.length_b   1.000
_cell.length_c   1.000
_cell.angle_alpha   90.00
_cell.angle_beta   90.00
_cell.angle_gamma   90.00
#
_symmetry.space_group_name_H-M   'P 1'
#
loop_
_entity.id
_entity.type
_entity.pdbx_description
1 polymer ?
#
loop_
_entity_poly.entity_id
_entity_poly.type
_entity_poly.pdbx_seq_one_letter_code
_entity_poly.pdbx_strand_id
1 'polypeptide(L)'
;MSLQLTDAKKKSLTALVKTHYEQHLSRFPFAKYPVEPLEAWKQQFTDPSNIEAHTLRSALSWSCSKWQQQSIPYQYKKLHLTVISNWKNFVEQYKPESSSVISYWKDLLGKDEYAFNTITFLTHLLCPDQVELTDSRRVKGMNDLLTEAEMPNECVVLEDVSATIEQYSDFYHQLLPKTQSILGDQASVKLGRFLFAYGYRDVLSKVAESSSNLPEPIITTLDWETASSQRFNLNLITERANADRLFACLLLALDKQPEMPEEMTIQDIMNLIPLGSGGICNSGSYNYAFIAMLGKQKDRDYFLFENPSMAESFTHQANQSTRNMSFHRIHATLGIKVNSKFIVSSTN
;
A
#
# COMPACT_ATOMS: atom_id res chain seq x y z
N MET A 1 27.35 -14.47 -2.36
CA MET A 1 28.02 -14.31 -3.68
C MET A 1 27.25 -13.21 -4.37
N SER A 2 27.89 -12.08 -4.62
CA SER A 2 27.25 -10.91 -5.23
C SER A 2 26.80 -11.21 -6.66
N LEU A 3 25.55 -10.86 -7.00
CA LEU A 3 25.03 -10.97 -8.35
C LEU A 3 25.63 -9.85 -9.19
N GLN A 4 26.23 -10.15 -10.35
CA GLN A 4 26.85 -9.14 -11.21
C GLN A 4 26.28 -9.21 -12.63
N LEU A 5 25.40 -8.26 -12.97
CA LEU A 5 24.77 -8.17 -14.28
C LEU A 5 25.63 -7.35 -15.24
N THR A 6 25.81 -7.84 -16.46
CA THR A 6 26.44 -7.05 -17.53
C THR A 6 25.50 -5.96 -18.03
N ASP A 7 26.00 -4.92 -18.69
CA ASP A 7 25.14 -3.87 -19.25
C ASP A 7 24.11 -4.41 -20.26
N ALA A 8 24.48 -5.43 -21.04
CA ALA A 8 23.56 -6.10 -21.95
C ALA A 8 22.39 -6.75 -21.18
N LYS A 9 22.69 -7.47 -20.09
CA LYS A 9 21.68 -8.08 -19.21
C LYS A 9 20.77 -7.02 -18.58
N LYS A 10 21.35 -5.95 -18.04
CA LYS A 10 20.59 -4.82 -17.47
C LYS A 10 19.65 -4.19 -18.49
N LYS A 11 20.10 -4.03 -19.75
CA LYS A 11 19.27 -3.50 -20.84
C LYS A 11 18.08 -4.41 -21.16
N SER A 12 18.29 -5.73 -21.25
CA SER A 12 17.21 -6.70 -21.48
C SER A 12 16.17 -6.67 -20.35
N LEU A 13 16.61 -6.69 -19.09
CA LEU A 13 15.72 -6.59 -17.92
C LEU A 13 14.93 -5.28 -17.91
N THR A 14 15.58 -4.16 -18.23
CA THR A 14 14.93 -2.85 -18.29
C THR A 14 13.85 -2.80 -19.37
N ALA A 15 14.07 -3.46 -20.51
CA ALA A 15 13.07 -3.58 -21.57
C ALA A 15 11.85 -4.38 -21.10
N LEU A 16 12.06 -5.48 -20.36
CA LEU A 16 10.95 -6.25 -19.77
C LEU A 16 10.16 -5.45 -18.74
N VAL A 17 10.84 -4.72 -17.85
CA VAL A 17 10.17 -3.80 -16.91
C VAL A 17 9.31 -2.81 -17.68
N LYS A 18 9.85 -2.18 -18.73
CA LYS A 18 9.09 -1.23 -19.56
C LYS A 18 7.83 -1.87 -20.18
N THR A 19 7.95 -3.08 -20.71
CA THR A 19 6.85 -3.81 -21.36
C THR A 19 5.74 -4.16 -20.38
N HIS A 20 6.09 -4.59 -19.17
CA HIS A 20 5.15 -5.20 -18.23
C HIS A 20 4.67 -4.25 -17.13
N TYR A 21 5.34 -3.13 -16.92
CA TYR A 21 5.15 -2.26 -15.75
C TYR A 21 3.70 -1.83 -15.53
N GLU A 22 3.04 -1.25 -16.53
CA GLU A 22 1.68 -0.69 -16.37
C GLU A 22 0.64 -1.77 -16.03
N GLN A 23 0.70 -2.91 -16.73
CA GLN A 23 -0.19 -4.04 -16.51
C GLN A 23 -0.07 -4.61 -15.09
N HIS A 24 1.16 -4.77 -14.60
CA HIS A 24 1.37 -5.40 -13.30
C HIS A 24 1.21 -4.42 -12.15
N LEU A 25 1.65 -3.17 -12.30
CA LEU A 25 1.51 -2.17 -11.26
C LEU A 25 0.03 -1.82 -11.00
N SER A 26 -0.81 -1.77 -12.04
CA SER A 26 -2.27 -1.54 -11.88
C SER A 26 -3.00 -2.62 -11.07
N ARG A 27 -2.35 -3.78 -10.85
CA ARG A 27 -2.85 -4.88 -10.02
C ARG A 27 -2.22 -4.90 -8.63
N PHE A 28 -1.26 -4.01 -8.34
CA PHE A 28 -0.62 -3.96 -7.04
C PHE A 28 -1.63 -3.58 -5.95
N PRO A 29 -1.70 -4.29 -4.82
CA PRO A 29 -2.68 -4.01 -3.78
C PRO A 29 -2.23 -2.85 -2.88
N PHE A 30 -2.28 -1.61 -3.38
CA PHE A 30 -1.78 -0.40 -2.71
C PHE A 30 -2.22 -0.27 -1.25
N ALA A 31 -3.50 -0.46 -0.97
CA ALA A 31 -4.05 -0.36 0.38
C ALA A 31 -3.50 -1.41 1.35
N LYS A 32 -3.03 -2.56 0.86
CA LYS A 32 -2.47 -3.61 1.73
C LYS A 32 -1.01 -3.34 2.09
N TYR A 33 -0.31 -2.54 1.28
CA TYR A 33 1.11 -2.19 1.45
C TYR A 33 1.32 -0.68 1.24
N PRO A 34 0.70 0.19 2.07
CA PRO A 34 0.98 1.63 2.05
C PRO A 34 2.44 1.89 2.40
N VAL A 35 3.06 2.90 1.80
CA VAL A 35 4.51 3.18 1.93
C VAL A 35 4.80 4.01 3.17
N GLU A 36 3.89 4.90 3.54
CA GLU A 36 4.04 5.86 4.63
C GLU A 36 4.31 5.20 5.99
N PRO A 37 3.54 4.18 6.43
CA PRO A 37 3.87 3.52 7.69
C PRO A 37 5.20 2.75 7.61
N LEU A 38 5.57 2.21 6.45
CA LEU A 38 6.87 1.55 6.27
C LEU A 38 8.03 2.53 6.47
N GLU A 39 7.97 3.71 5.83
CA GLU A 39 9.00 4.75 5.99
C GLU A 39 9.07 5.27 7.43
N ALA A 40 7.91 5.43 8.10
CA ALA A 40 7.88 5.78 9.51
C ALA A 40 8.53 4.71 10.39
N TRP A 41 8.29 3.42 10.12
CA TRP A 41 8.91 2.33 10.88
C TRP A 41 10.40 2.20 10.61
N LYS A 42 10.87 2.40 9.38
CA LYS A 42 12.32 2.41 9.10
C LYS A 42 13.05 3.43 9.97
N GLN A 43 12.44 4.58 10.24
CA GLN A 43 12.99 5.57 11.17
C GLN A 43 12.90 5.11 12.63
N GLN A 44 11.73 4.61 13.07
CA GLN A 44 11.55 4.17 14.45
C GLN A 44 12.45 2.99 14.84
N PHE A 45 12.64 2.02 13.94
CA PHE A 45 13.42 0.80 14.18
C PHE A 45 14.93 1.05 14.18
N THR A 46 15.40 2.27 13.89
CA THR A 46 16.80 2.66 14.13
C THR A 46 17.17 2.63 15.62
N ASP A 47 16.17 2.70 16.51
CA ASP A 47 16.33 2.47 17.94
C ASP A 47 15.39 1.34 18.41
N PRO A 48 15.83 0.07 18.27
CA PRO A 48 15.01 -1.10 18.62
C PRO A 48 14.56 -1.14 20.08
N SER A 49 15.29 -0.46 20.98
CA SER A 49 15.00 -0.43 22.41
C SER A 49 13.73 0.34 22.76
N ASN A 50 13.35 1.29 21.91
CA ASN A 50 12.16 2.13 22.05
C ASN A 50 10.93 1.59 21.31
N ILE A 51 11.04 0.43 20.65
CA ILE A 51 9.92 -0.17 19.93
C ILE A 51 8.95 -0.84 20.89
N GLU A 52 7.76 -0.26 21.02
CA GLU A 52 6.67 -0.86 21.77
C GLU A 52 6.05 -2.08 21.06
N ALA A 53 5.49 -3.00 21.83
CA ALA A 53 4.88 -4.22 21.31
C ALA A 53 3.73 -3.95 20.32
N HIS A 54 3.01 -2.84 20.48
CA HIS A 54 1.93 -2.46 19.57
C HIS A 54 2.48 -1.98 18.21
N THR A 55 3.57 -1.22 18.19
CA THR A 55 4.29 -0.81 16.98
C THR A 55 4.88 -2.01 16.25
N LEU A 56 5.51 -2.93 16.98
CA LEU A 56 6.05 -4.16 16.40
C LEU A 56 4.97 -5.03 15.77
N ARG A 57 3.82 -5.22 16.46
CA ARG A 57 2.67 -5.97 15.93
C ARG A 57 2.09 -5.30 14.68
N SER A 58 2.04 -3.97 14.68
CA SER A 58 1.58 -3.15 13.57
C SER A 58 2.46 -3.35 12.33
N ALA A 59 3.79 -3.23 12.49
CA ALA A 59 4.75 -3.46 11.43
C ALA A 59 4.70 -4.88 10.87
N LEU A 60 4.70 -5.90 11.73
CA LEU A 60 4.60 -7.30 11.31
C LEU A 60 3.28 -7.62 10.58
N SER A 61 2.17 -6.99 10.98
CA SER A 61 0.89 -7.16 10.27
C SER A 61 0.94 -6.57 8.85
N TRP A 62 1.73 -5.53 8.63
CA TRP A 62 1.93 -4.94 7.30
C TRP A 62 2.64 -5.90 6.35
N SER A 63 3.69 -6.61 6.80
CA SER A 63 4.47 -7.51 5.96
C SER A 63 3.65 -8.67 5.37
N CYS A 64 2.56 -9.05 6.04
CA CYS A 64 1.63 -10.08 5.58
C CYS A 64 0.32 -9.54 5.00
N SER A 65 0.26 -8.27 4.57
CA SER A 65 -0.90 -7.62 3.93
C SER A 65 -2.11 -7.39 4.85
N LYS A 66 -1.88 -7.37 6.16
CA LYS A 66 -2.91 -7.26 7.22
C LYS A 66 -2.80 -5.98 8.04
N TRP A 67 -2.19 -4.95 7.46
CA TRP A 67 -2.17 -3.62 8.07
C TRP A 67 -3.59 -3.13 8.42
N GLN A 68 -3.76 -2.59 9.64
CA GLN A 68 -5.07 -2.16 10.19
C GLN A 68 -6.17 -3.25 10.21
N GLN A 69 -5.82 -4.53 10.13
CA GLN A 69 -6.76 -5.65 10.27
C GLN A 69 -6.55 -6.36 11.61
N GLN A 70 -7.65 -6.79 12.23
CA GLN A 70 -7.59 -7.51 13.50
C GLN A 70 -7.18 -8.98 13.34
N SER A 71 -7.49 -9.58 12.18
CA SER A 71 -7.22 -10.99 11.90
C SER A 71 -6.05 -11.17 10.95
N ILE A 72 -5.09 -12.00 11.37
CA ILE A 72 -3.94 -12.41 10.57
C ILE A 72 -3.92 -13.95 10.43
N PRO A 73 -3.37 -14.50 9.34
CA PRO A 73 -3.27 -15.95 9.16
C PRO A 73 -2.52 -16.61 10.33
N TYR A 74 -2.92 -17.83 10.68
CA TYR A 74 -2.40 -18.52 11.85
C TYR A 74 -0.86 -18.68 11.84
N GLN A 75 -0.29 -18.97 10.68
CA GLN A 75 1.16 -19.11 10.51
C GLN A 75 1.90 -17.83 10.89
N TYR A 76 1.49 -16.69 10.34
CA TYR A 76 2.03 -15.37 10.71
C TYR A 76 1.75 -15.03 12.16
N LYS A 77 0.56 -15.34 12.68
CA LYS A 77 0.22 -15.09 14.10
C LYS A 77 1.21 -15.75 15.04
N LYS A 78 1.57 -17.00 14.80
CA LYS A 78 2.55 -17.75 15.60
C LYS A 78 3.92 -17.06 15.56
N LEU A 79 4.41 -16.74 14.36
CA LEU A 79 5.70 -16.08 14.18
C LEU A 79 5.74 -14.70 14.85
N HIS A 80 4.70 -13.87 14.69
CA HIS A 80 4.64 -12.56 15.29
C HIS A 80 4.67 -12.62 16.82
N LEU A 81 3.99 -13.60 17.42
CA LEU A 81 4.06 -13.81 18.87
C LEU A 81 5.46 -14.24 19.33
N THR A 82 6.16 -15.08 18.55
CA THR A 82 7.56 -15.41 18.81
C THR A 82 8.46 -14.18 18.75
N VAL A 83 8.30 -13.33 17.73
CA VAL A 83 9.06 -12.08 17.59
C VAL A 83 8.80 -11.14 18.76
N ILE A 84 7.53 -10.87 19.09
CA ILE A 84 7.15 -9.96 20.18
C ILE A 84 7.66 -10.46 21.54
N SER A 85 7.57 -11.76 21.81
CA SER A 85 8.02 -12.32 23.10
C SER A 85 9.54 -12.33 23.27
N ASN A 86 10.30 -12.42 22.17
CA ASN A 86 11.77 -12.44 22.19
C ASN A 86 12.39 -11.07 21.90
N TRP A 87 11.59 -10.03 21.63
CA TRP A 87 12.10 -8.71 21.24
C TRP A 87 13.08 -8.12 22.25
N LYS A 88 12.79 -8.20 23.55
CA LYS A 88 13.70 -7.68 24.58
C LYS A 88 15.06 -8.39 24.58
N ASN A 89 15.05 -9.73 24.50
CA ASN A 89 16.27 -10.54 24.44
C ASN A 89 17.07 -10.26 23.17
N PHE A 90 16.38 -9.96 22.06
CA PHE A 90 17.01 -9.54 20.81
C PHE A 90 17.72 -8.19 20.97
N VAL A 91 17.03 -7.20 21.54
CA VAL A 91 17.57 -5.84 21.74
C VAL A 91 18.85 -5.85 22.59
N GLU A 92 18.92 -6.68 23.64
CA GLU A 92 20.12 -6.80 24.49
C GLU A 92 21.37 -7.29 23.72
N GLN A 93 21.17 -8.01 22.63
CA GLN A 93 22.22 -8.60 21.80
C GLN A 93 22.29 -7.94 20.41
N TYR A 94 21.50 -6.90 20.19
CA TYR A 94 21.33 -6.31 18.88
C TYR A 94 22.62 -5.67 18.41
N LYS A 95 22.94 -5.96 17.15
CA LYS A 95 23.98 -5.27 16.41
C LYS A 95 23.39 -4.81 15.08
N PRO A 96 23.72 -3.60 14.62
CA PRO A 96 23.18 -3.04 13.38
C PRO A 96 23.87 -3.64 12.15
N GLU A 97 24.04 -4.96 12.09
CA GLU A 97 24.51 -5.68 10.90
C GLU A 97 23.43 -6.67 10.44
N SER A 98 23.13 -6.67 9.14
CA SER A 98 22.11 -7.55 8.56
C SER A 98 22.36 -9.03 8.87
N SER A 99 23.62 -9.49 8.83
CA SER A 99 23.98 -10.88 9.15
C SER A 99 23.65 -11.28 10.59
N SER A 100 23.92 -10.39 11.55
CA SER A 100 23.60 -10.57 12.98
C SER A 100 22.09 -10.67 13.19
N VAL A 101 21.31 -9.77 12.56
CA VAL A 101 19.84 -9.76 12.63
C VAL A 101 19.24 -11.03 12.01
N ILE A 102 19.70 -11.41 10.81
CA ILE A 102 19.22 -12.61 10.12
C ILE A 102 19.52 -13.86 10.94
N SER A 103 20.75 -14.01 11.46
CA SER A 103 21.13 -15.18 12.25
C SER A 103 20.22 -15.36 13.45
N TYR A 104 20.02 -14.30 14.24
CA TYR A 104 19.19 -14.34 15.44
C TYR A 104 17.76 -14.81 15.13
N TRP A 105 17.12 -14.19 14.13
CA TRP A 105 15.72 -14.50 13.83
C TRP A 105 15.57 -15.83 13.08
N LYS A 106 16.54 -16.24 12.26
CA LYS A 106 16.55 -17.54 11.58
C LYS A 106 16.59 -18.69 12.58
N ASP A 107 17.38 -18.59 13.63
CA ASP A 107 17.48 -19.61 14.68
C ASP A 107 16.17 -19.77 15.46
N LEU A 108 15.41 -18.69 15.64
CA LEU A 108 14.13 -18.72 16.36
C LEU A 108 12.91 -19.05 15.49
N LEU A 109 12.86 -18.55 14.25
CA LEU A 109 11.66 -18.61 13.41
C LEU A 109 11.68 -19.78 12.43
N GLY A 110 12.85 -20.36 12.14
CA GLY A 110 12.99 -21.48 11.21
C GLY A 110 13.22 -21.04 9.77
N LYS A 111 12.87 -21.91 8.81
CA LYS A 111 13.27 -21.80 7.39
C LYS A 111 12.12 -21.86 6.39
N ASP A 112 10.87 -21.89 6.85
CA ASP A 112 9.74 -21.90 5.91
C ASP A 112 9.52 -20.51 5.26
N GLU A 113 8.66 -20.43 4.25
CA GLU A 113 8.39 -19.19 3.50
C GLU A 113 7.87 -18.06 4.41
N TYR A 114 7.06 -18.39 5.43
CA TYR A 114 6.51 -17.40 6.37
C TYR A 114 7.60 -16.84 7.27
N ALA A 115 8.50 -17.71 7.75
CA ALA A 115 9.68 -17.33 8.51
C ALA A 115 10.62 -16.47 7.64
N PHE A 116 10.90 -16.89 6.40
CA PHE A 116 11.68 -16.11 5.44
C PHE A 116 11.15 -14.67 5.30
N ASN A 117 9.87 -14.52 4.97
CA ASN A 117 9.22 -13.21 4.82
C ASN A 117 9.28 -12.36 6.10
N THR A 118 9.18 -13.00 7.27
CA THR A 118 9.25 -12.30 8.56
C THR A 118 10.67 -11.83 8.85
N ILE A 119 11.67 -12.69 8.64
CA ILE A 119 13.10 -12.38 8.88
C ILE A 119 13.57 -11.29 7.93
N THR A 120 13.27 -11.39 6.65
CA THR A 120 13.70 -10.41 5.64
C THR A 120 13.07 -9.04 5.91
N PHE A 121 11.80 -9.00 6.31
CA PHE A 121 11.13 -7.76 6.69
C PHE A 121 11.73 -7.12 7.95
N LEU A 122 11.98 -7.89 9.01
CA LEU A 122 12.65 -7.38 10.22
C LEU A 122 14.04 -6.85 9.89
N THR A 123 14.80 -7.58 9.07
CA THR A 123 16.14 -7.15 8.64
C THR A 123 16.08 -5.84 7.87
N HIS A 124 15.08 -5.65 6.99
CA HIS A 124 14.89 -4.40 6.27
C HIS A 124 14.52 -3.23 7.20
N LEU A 125 13.71 -3.44 8.23
CA LEU A 125 13.39 -2.38 9.20
C LEU A 125 14.58 -1.98 10.07
N LEU A 126 15.42 -2.96 10.45
CA LEU A 126 16.54 -2.76 11.37
C LEU A 126 17.83 -2.33 10.67
N CYS A 127 17.98 -2.66 9.39
CA CYS A 127 19.15 -2.36 8.58
C CYS A 127 18.73 -1.77 7.21
N PRO A 128 17.91 -0.70 7.16
CA PRO A 128 17.31 -0.21 5.91
C PRO A 128 18.33 0.28 4.88
N ASP A 129 19.52 0.70 5.32
CA ASP A 129 20.60 1.16 4.43
C ASP A 129 21.46 0.01 3.88
N GLN A 130 21.32 -1.20 4.44
CA GLN A 130 22.12 -2.37 4.04
C GLN A 130 21.34 -3.33 3.14
N VAL A 131 20.02 -3.39 3.28
CA VAL A 131 19.19 -4.38 2.58
C VAL A 131 17.90 -3.79 2.06
N GLU A 132 17.54 -4.20 0.85
CA GLU A 132 16.28 -3.84 0.23
C GLU A 132 15.10 -4.65 0.80
N LEU A 133 13.89 -4.09 0.67
CA LEU A 133 12.67 -4.79 1.07
C LEU A 133 12.50 -6.07 0.26
N THR A 134 12.79 -7.19 0.89
CA THR A 134 12.81 -8.52 0.28
C THR A 134 11.69 -9.39 0.85
N ASP A 135 11.01 -10.14 0.01
CA ASP A 135 10.07 -11.20 0.39
C ASP A 135 10.00 -12.26 -0.73
N SER A 136 9.33 -13.37 -0.46
CA SER A 136 9.21 -14.49 -1.40
C SER A 136 8.60 -14.09 -2.74
N ARG A 137 7.72 -13.09 -2.77
CA ARG A 137 7.06 -12.60 -3.98
C ARG A 137 7.99 -11.72 -4.80
N ARG A 138 8.76 -10.84 -4.16
CA ARG A 138 9.76 -9.99 -4.81
C ARG A 138 10.91 -10.81 -5.39
N VAL A 139 11.40 -11.81 -4.64
CA VAL A 139 12.41 -12.75 -5.14
C VAL A 139 11.86 -13.56 -6.32
N LYS A 140 10.61 -14.05 -6.22
CA LYS A 140 9.96 -14.69 -7.37
C LYS A 140 9.86 -13.76 -8.58
N GLY A 141 9.50 -12.49 -8.38
CA GLY A 141 9.45 -11.50 -9.46
C GLY A 141 10.79 -11.25 -10.13
N MET A 142 11.87 -11.17 -9.35
CA MET A 142 13.25 -11.13 -9.85
C MET A 142 13.57 -12.38 -10.68
N ASN A 143 13.33 -13.58 -10.15
CA ASN A 143 13.62 -14.83 -10.86
C ASN A 143 12.79 -15.00 -12.14
N ASP A 144 11.53 -14.59 -12.12
CA ASP A 144 10.66 -14.62 -13.30
C ASP A 144 11.22 -13.70 -14.40
N LEU A 145 11.69 -12.49 -14.05
CA LEU A 145 12.34 -11.58 -15.00
C LEU A 145 13.66 -12.15 -15.54
N LEU A 146 14.48 -12.73 -14.68
CA LEU A 146 15.74 -13.35 -15.08
C LEU A 146 15.49 -14.51 -16.04
N THR A 147 14.45 -15.31 -15.78
CA THR A 147 14.04 -16.41 -16.65
C THR A 147 13.54 -15.90 -18.01
N GLU A 148 12.66 -14.89 -18.03
CA GLU A 148 12.15 -14.29 -19.27
C GLU A 148 13.26 -13.62 -20.09
N ALA A 149 14.29 -13.09 -19.43
CA ALA A 149 15.47 -12.54 -20.08
C ALA A 149 16.54 -13.60 -20.42
N GLU A 150 16.19 -14.89 -20.42
CA GLU A 150 17.04 -16.03 -20.78
C GLU A 150 18.29 -16.21 -19.88
N MET A 151 18.16 -15.88 -18.59
CA MET A 151 19.22 -15.98 -17.57
C MET A 151 18.84 -16.89 -16.38
N PRO A 152 18.34 -18.12 -16.58
CA PRO A 152 17.90 -18.98 -15.47
C PRO A 152 19.02 -19.35 -14.49
N ASN A 153 20.29 -19.32 -14.92
CA ASN A 153 21.44 -19.61 -14.07
C ASN A 153 21.71 -18.52 -13.01
N GLU A 154 21.12 -17.34 -13.18
CA GLU A 154 21.22 -16.22 -12.23
C GLU A 154 20.09 -16.24 -11.18
N CYS A 155 19.15 -17.19 -11.30
CA CYS A 155 17.99 -17.28 -10.39
C CYS A 155 18.40 -17.75 -8.99
N VAL A 156 17.68 -17.24 -8.00
CA VAL A 156 17.96 -17.46 -6.58
C VAL A 156 16.98 -18.47 -5.98
N VAL A 157 17.48 -19.34 -5.10
CA VAL A 157 16.65 -20.28 -4.31
C VAL A 157 16.58 -19.79 -2.86
N LEU A 158 15.41 -19.88 -2.23
CA LEU A 158 15.13 -19.35 -0.88
C LEU A 158 15.76 -20.17 0.27
N GLU A 159 16.79 -20.98 0.02
CA GLU A 159 17.38 -21.87 1.04
C GLU A 159 18.25 -21.12 2.06
N ASP A 160 19.01 -20.13 1.58
CA ASP A 160 19.82 -19.26 2.42
C ASP A 160 19.28 -17.84 2.41
N VAL A 161 18.67 -17.45 3.54
CA VAL A 161 18.10 -16.12 3.77
C VAL A 161 19.12 -15.01 3.51
N SER A 162 20.36 -15.16 3.99
CA SER A 162 21.39 -14.12 3.87
C SER A 162 21.81 -13.93 2.42
N ALA A 163 22.13 -15.03 1.73
CA ALA A 163 22.49 -14.99 0.31
C ALA A 163 21.33 -14.46 -0.55
N THR A 164 20.09 -14.83 -0.23
CA THR A 164 18.91 -14.36 -0.96
C THR A 164 18.72 -12.85 -0.85
N ILE A 165 18.86 -12.29 0.36
CA ILE A 165 18.74 -10.84 0.59
C ILE A 165 19.87 -10.08 -0.12
N GLU A 166 21.11 -10.58 -0.05
CA GLU A 166 22.28 -10.02 -0.74
C GLU A 166 22.02 -9.96 -2.25
N GLN A 167 21.66 -11.10 -2.85
CA GLN A 167 21.44 -11.21 -4.30
C GLN A 167 20.25 -10.37 -4.79
N TYR A 168 19.17 -10.32 -4.02
CA TYR A 168 18.02 -9.47 -4.36
C TYR A 168 18.39 -7.98 -4.28
N SER A 169 19.11 -7.56 -3.23
CA SER A 169 19.53 -6.16 -3.06
C SER A 169 20.48 -5.75 -4.20
N ASP A 170 21.45 -6.61 -4.55
CA ASP A 170 22.37 -6.40 -5.68
C ASP A 170 21.61 -6.28 -7.01
N PHE A 171 20.66 -7.17 -7.28
CA PHE A 171 19.82 -7.11 -8.46
C PHE A 171 19.07 -5.78 -8.53
N TYR A 172 18.44 -5.41 -7.42
CA TYR A 172 17.63 -4.21 -7.31
C TYR A 172 18.45 -2.94 -7.55
N HIS A 173 19.60 -2.79 -6.88
CA HIS A 173 20.50 -1.64 -7.05
C HIS A 173 21.09 -1.53 -8.45
N GLN A 174 21.33 -2.65 -9.11
CA GLN A 174 21.82 -2.65 -10.49
C GLN A 174 20.76 -2.27 -11.52
N LEU A 175 19.50 -2.61 -11.26
CA LEU A 175 18.39 -2.35 -12.17
C LEU A 175 17.78 -0.96 -11.97
N LEU A 176 17.71 -0.49 -10.73
CA LEU A 176 17.07 0.79 -10.35
C LEU A 176 17.52 1.97 -11.23
N PRO A 177 18.82 2.27 -11.40
CA PRO A 177 19.27 3.41 -12.21
C PRO A 177 18.83 3.34 -13.68
N LYS A 178 18.68 2.13 -14.24
CA LYS A 178 18.26 1.93 -15.63
C LYS A 178 16.75 2.10 -15.80
N THR A 179 15.98 1.93 -14.74
CA THR A 179 14.51 2.08 -14.74
C THR A 179 14.02 3.48 -14.37
N GLN A 180 14.91 4.37 -13.93
CA GLN A 180 14.54 5.73 -13.48
C GLN A 180 13.76 6.51 -14.54
N SER A 181 14.16 6.44 -15.81
CA SER A 181 13.47 7.14 -16.91
C SER A 181 12.07 6.60 -17.23
N ILE A 182 11.78 5.35 -16.83
CA ILE A 182 10.48 4.70 -17.02
C ILE A 182 9.57 5.01 -15.83
N LEU A 183 10.12 4.98 -14.62
CA LEU A 183 9.34 5.01 -13.39
C LEU A 183 9.22 6.42 -12.77
N GLY A 184 10.05 7.37 -13.21
CA GLY A 184 10.08 8.75 -12.74
C GLY A 184 10.62 8.89 -11.32
N ASP A 185 10.25 9.97 -10.63
CA ASP A 185 10.81 10.33 -9.31
C ASP A 185 10.56 9.29 -8.21
N GLN A 186 9.57 8.42 -8.38
CA GLN A 186 9.22 7.34 -7.46
C GLN A 186 9.78 5.97 -7.91
N ALA A 187 10.87 5.97 -8.69
CA ALA A 187 11.42 4.74 -9.28
C ALA A 187 11.72 3.64 -8.26
N SER A 188 12.30 3.99 -7.12
CA SER A 188 12.62 3.01 -6.08
C SER A 188 11.36 2.27 -5.60
N VAL A 189 10.36 3.03 -5.15
CA VAL A 189 9.08 2.48 -4.67
C VAL A 189 8.38 1.68 -5.78
N LYS A 190 8.31 2.23 -6.98
CA LYS A 190 7.61 1.61 -8.12
C LYS A 190 8.29 0.32 -8.58
N LEU A 191 9.62 0.26 -8.60
CA LEU A 191 10.35 -0.96 -8.96
C LEU A 191 10.07 -2.08 -7.94
N GLY A 192 10.11 -1.76 -6.64
CA GLY A 192 9.82 -2.74 -5.59
C GLY A 192 8.37 -3.25 -5.63
N ARG A 193 7.41 -2.38 -5.97
CA ARG A 193 6.00 -2.76 -6.17
C ARG A 193 5.79 -3.57 -7.44
N PHE A 194 6.47 -3.21 -8.52
CA PHE A 194 6.45 -3.97 -9.76
C PHE A 194 6.98 -5.39 -9.55
N LEU A 195 8.15 -5.57 -8.93
CA LEU A 195 8.71 -6.89 -8.66
C LEU A 195 7.77 -7.75 -7.81
N PHE A 196 7.12 -7.16 -6.80
CA PHE A 196 6.09 -7.84 -6.02
C PHE A 196 4.91 -8.28 -6.89
N ALA A 197 4.32 -7.36 -7.66
CA ALA A 197 3.14 -7.63 -8.48
C ALA A 197 3.43 -8.61 -9.63
N TYR A 198 4.62 -8.53 -10.19
CA TYR A 198 5.09 -9.41 -11.26
C TYR A 198 5.32 -10.84 -10.74
N GLY A 199 5.98 -10.99 -9.58
CA GLY A 199 6.15 -12.30 -8.93
C GLY A 199 4.84 -12.92 -8.45
N TYR A 200 3.83 -12.10 -8.13
CA TYR A 200 2.50 -12.53 -7.68
C TYR A 200 1.42 -12.50 -8.77
N ARG A 201 1.83 -12.39 -10.05
CA ARG A 201 0.91 -12.17 -11.19
C ARG A 201 -0.19 -13.22 -11.33
N ASP A 202 0.09 -14.49 -11.08
CA ASP A 202 -0.88 -15.60 -11.25
C ASP A 202 -2.02 -15.55 -10.22
N VAL A 203 -1.73 -14.98 -9.05
CA VAL A 203 -2.75 -14.79 -8.00
C VAL A 203 -3.49 -13.48 -8.26
N LEU A 204 -2.77 -12.42 -8.61
CA LEU A 204 -3.38 -11.10 -8.87
C LEU A 204 -4.25 -11.10 -10.14
N SER A 205 -3.95 -11.92 -11.16
CA SER A 205 -4.80 -12.08 -12.34
C SER A 205 -6.17 -12.65 -11.98
N LYS A 206 -6.21 -13.72 -11.17
CA LYS A 206 -7.46 -14.33 -10.70
C LYS A 206 -8.29 -13.36 -9.84
N VAL A 207 -7.62 -12.53 -9.03
CA VAL A 207 -8.32 -11.50 -8.26
C VAL A 207 -8.91 -10.43 -9.18
N ALA A 208 -8.18 -10.02 -10.22
CA ALA A 208 -8.62 -9.02 -11.18
C ALA A 208 -9.85 -9.45 -12.00
N GLU A 209 -10.06 -10.76 -12.21
CA GLU A 209 -11.30 -11.29 -12.82
C GLU A 209 -12.55 -11.01 -11.97
N SER A 210 -12.38 -10.86 -10.64
CA SER A 210 -13.48 -10.70 -9.68
C SER A 210 -13.65 -9.27 -9.14
N SER A 211 -12.65 -8.41 -9.31
CA SER A 211 -12.66 -7.02 -8.87
C SER A 211 -11.82 -6.24 -9.87
N SER A 212 -12.42 -5.24 -10.51
CA SER A 212 -11.70 -4.33 -11.41
C SER A 212 -10.50 -3.68 -10.71
N ASN A 213 -9.57 -3.18 -11.53
CA ASN A 213 -8.29 -2.56 -11.17
C ASN A 213 -8.30 -1.86 -9.80
N LEU A 214 -7.20 -1.97 -9.06
CA LEU A 214 -7.00 -1.28 -7.80
C LEU A 214 -6.18 -0.01 -8.10
N PRO A 215 -6.82 1.13 -8.44
CA PRO A 215 -6.07 2.33 -8.75
C PRO A 215 -5.26 2.78 -7.53
N GLU A 216 -4.08 3.32 -7.80
CA GLU A 216 -3.27 3.96 -6.77
C GLU A 216 -4.00 5.19 -6.23
N PRO A 217 -4.12 5.36 -4.90
CA PRO A 217 -4.70 6.57 -4.32
C PRO A 217 -3.93 7.83 -4.74
N ILE A 218 -4.63 8.85 -5.23
CA ILE A 218 -4.04 10.17 -5.55
C ILE A 218 -3.56 10.88 -4.27
N ILE A 219 -4.29 10.67 -3.17
CA ILE A 219 -4.02 11.20 -1.83
C ILE A 219 -3.89 10.00 -0.89
N THR A 220 -2.67 9.56 -0.62
CA THR A 220 -2.38 8.37 0.19
C THR A 220 -2.46 8.65 1.69
N THR A 221 -2.14 9.87 2.13
CA THR A 221 -2.26 10.33 3.52
C THR A 221 -2.89 11.72 3.57
N LEU A 222 -3.63 12.00 4.65
CA LEU A 222 -4.24 13.30 4.90
C LEU A 222 -3.82 13.79 6.28
N ASP A 223 -3.11 14.90 6.31
CA ASP A 223 -2.85 15.69 7.52
C ASP A 223 -3.77 16.92 7.49
N TRP A 224 -4.68 17.01 8.46
CA TRP A 224 -5.65 18.10 8.54
C TRP A 224 -5.00 19.46 8.82
N GLU A 225 -3.81 19.48 9.42
CA GLU A 225 -3.14 20.73 9.80
C GLU A 225 -2.38 21.34 8.63
N THR A 226 -1.97 20.53 7.65
CA THR A 226 -1.21 20.98 6.48
C THR A 226 -1.98 20.89 5.17
N ALA A 227 -3.12 20.20 5.13
CA ALA A 227 -3.92 20.08 3.92
C ALA A 227 -4.51 21.44 3.51
N SER A 228 -4.25 21.84 2.27
CA SER A 228 -4.77 23.06 1.67
C SER A 228 -5.23 22.79 0.24
N SER A 229 -6.26 23.52 -0.19
CA SER A 229 -6.75 23.49 -1.57
C SER A 229 -6.93 24.92 -2.09
N GLN A 230 -6.70 25.11 -3.39
CA GLN A 230 -6.95 26.38 -4.07
C GLN A 230 -8.42 26.56 -4.42
N ARG A 231 -9.13 25.46 -4.74
CA ARG A 231 -10.54 25.49 -5.16
C ARG A 231 -11.54 25.15 -4.08
N PHE A 232 -11.13 24.51 -2.99
CA PHE A 232 -12.05 23.99 -1.99
C PHE A 232 -11.74 24.46 -0.57
N ASN A 233 -12.80 24.74 0.20
CA ASN A 233 -12.69 25.12 1.60
C ASN A 233 -12.77 23.90 2.53
N LEU A 234 -11.61 23.32 2.84
CA LEU A 234 -11.51 22.12 3.69
C LEU A 234 -11.90 22.40 5.16
N ASN A 235 -11.88 23.66 5.62
CA ASN A 235 -12.23 24.01 7.01
C ASN A 235 -13.70 23.77 7.34
N LEU A 236 -14.56 23.62 6.33
CA LEU A 236 -15.97 23.28 6.50
C LEU A 236 -16.18 21.81 6.86
N ILE A 237 -15.12 20.99 6.86
CA ILE A 237 -15.16 19.56 7.19
C ILE A 237 -14.70 19.37 8.64
N THR A 238 -15.65 19.39 9.58
CA THR A 238 -15.34 19.52 11.02
C THR A 238 -15.29 18.20 11.78
N GLU A 239 -16.03 17.18 11.36
CA GLU A 239 -16.17 15.92 12.10
C GLU A 239 -14.90 15.03 12.07
N ARG A 240 -14.03 15.23 11.07
CA ARG A 240 -12.73 14.55 10.90
C ARG A 240 -12.77 13.00 10.98
N ALA A 241 -13.93 12.37 10.82
CA ALA A 241 -14.06 10.91 10.76
C ALA A 241 -13.64 10.38 9.38
N ASN A 242 -13.65 9.05 9.18
CA ASN A 242 -13.20 8.46 7.92
C ASN A 242 -14.01 8.92 6.69
N ALA A 243 -15.31 9.15 6.83
CA ALA A 243 -16.14 9.71 5.76
C ALA A 243 -15.68 11.11 5.35
N ASP A 244 -15.34 11.93 6.35
CA ASP A 244 -14.88 13.31 6.21
C ASP A 244 -13.48 13.35 5.58
N ARG A 245 -12.62 12.41 5.99
CA ARG A 245 -11.31 12.19 5.39
C ARG A 245 -11.40 11.79 3.92
N LEU A 246 -12.30 10.88 3.56
CA LEU A 246 -12.52 10.51 2.16
C LEU A 246 -12.99 11.71 1.34
N PHE A 247 -13.92 12.49 1.87
CA PHE A 247 -14.39 13.70 1.18
C PHE A 247 -13.26 14.73 0.98
N ALA A 248 -12.45 15.01 2.00
CA ALA A 248 -11.29 15.88 1.85
C ALA A 248 -10.28 15.34 0.82
N CYS A 249 -10.03 14.02 0.79
CA CYS A 249 -9.20 13.40 -0.23
C CYS A 249 -9.80 13.57 -1.65
N LEU A 250 -11.11 13.50 -1.79
CA LEU A 250 -11.79 13.74 -3.07
C LEU A 250 -11.59 15.17 -3.52
N LEU A 251 -11.81 16.15 -2.64
CA LEU A 251 -11.61 17.57 -2.97
C LEU A 251 -10.16 17.85 -3.38
N LEU A 252 -9.19 17.32 -2.64
CA LEU A 252 -7.76 17.44 -2.99
C LEU A 252 -7.40 16.73 -4.30
N ALA A 253 -8.03 15.58 -4.60
CA ALA A 253 -7.83 14.89 -5.87
C ALA A 253 -8.41 15.68 -7.04
N LEU A 254 -9.60 16.25 -6.89
CA LEU A 254 -10.22 17.15 -7.84
C LEU A 254 -9.36 18.41 -8.02
N ASP A 255 -8.74 18.92 -6.96
CA ASP A 255 -7.88 20.11 -7.00
C ASP A 255 -6.61 19.93 -7.86
N LYS A 256 -6.22 18.68 -8.14
CA LYS A 256 -5.12 18.36 -9.07
C LYS A 256 -5.56 18.22 -10.53
N GLN A 257 -6.87 18.18 -10.81
CA GLN A 257 -7.36 18.05 -12.19
C GLN A 257 -7.42 19.40 -12.90
N PRO A 258 -7.15 19.47 -14.22
CA PRO A 258 -7.19 20.74 -14.95
C PRO A 258 -8.54 21.45 -14.88
N GLU A 259 -9.63 20.67 -14.92
CA GLU A 259 -11.00 21.17 -14.88
C GLU A 259 -11.79 20.44 -13.78
N MET A 260 -12.74 21.14 -13.16
CA MET A 260 -13.65 20.53 -12.21
C MET A 260 -14.87 19.99 -12.97
N PRO A 261 -15.20 18.69 -12.86
CA PRO A 261 -16.42 18.17 -13.44
C PRO A 261 -17.63 18.80 -12.75
N GLU A 262 -18.62 19.23 -13.55
CA GLU A 262 -19.89 19.75 -13.01
C GLU A 262 -20.67 18.64 -12.30
N GLU A 263 -20.55 17.42 -12.79
CA GLU A 263 -21.19 16.22 -12.28
C GLU A 263 -20.24 15.02 -12.39
N MET A 264 -20.31 14.12 -11.43
CA MET A 264 -19.57 12.86 -11.41
C MET A 264 -20.53 11.71 -11.14
N THR A 265 -20.16 10.50 -11.54
CA THR A 265 -20.81 9.31 -11.02
C THR A 265 -20.18 8.87 -9.69
N ILE A 266 -20.89 8.04 -8.93
CA ILE A 266 -20.30 7.37 -7.76
C ILE A 266 -19.07 6.53 -8.15
N GLN A 267 -19.04 5.96 -9.36
CA GLN A 267 -17.87 5.25 -9.89
C GLN A 267 -16.67 6.16 -10.08
N ASP A 268 -16.87 7.37 -10.59
CA ASP A 268 -15.78 8.36 -10.76
C ASP A 268 -15.19 8.74 -9.40
N ILE A 269 -16.04 8.94 -8.40
CA ILE A 269 -15.59 9.19 -7.02
C ILE A 269 -14.78 8.00 -6.51
N MET A 270 -15.25 6.76 -6.67
CA MET A 270 -14.50 5.57 -6.26
C MET A 270 -13.13 5.46 -6.93
N ASN A 271 -13.02 5.89 -8.19
CA ASN A 271 -11.75 5.87 -8.93
C ASN A 271 -10.77 6.94 -8.43
N LEU A 272 -11.26 8.10 -7.97
CA LEU A 272 -10.44 9.19 -7.43
C LEU A 272 -10.00 8.94 -5.98
N ILE A 273 -10.86 8.32 -5.18
CA ILE A 273 -10.58 8.00 -3.78
C ILE A 273 -10.74 6.50 -3.49
N PRO A 274 -9.91 5.63 -4.11
CA PRO A 274 -9.99 4.20 -3.89
C PRO A 274 -9.61 3.80 -2.46
N LEU A 275 -9.78 2.51 -2.14
CA LEU A 275 -9.27 1.93 -0.90
C LEU A 275 -7.78 2.28 -0.73
N GLY A 276 -7.40 2.77 0.46
CA GLY A 276 -6.07 3.32 0.74
C GLY A 276 -6.03 4.84 0.77
N SER A 277 -7.01 5.55 0.19
CA SER A 277 -7.08 7.01 0.25
C SER A 277 -7.14 7.52 1.69
N GLY A 278 -6.33 8.54 1.98
CA GLY A 278 -6.18 9.11 3.31
C GLY A 278 -5.74 8.10 4.38
N GLY A 279 -5.04 7.02 4.01
CA GLY A 279 -4.56 6.00 4.93
C GLY A 279 -5.64 5.05 5.44
N ILE A 280 -6.81 4.99 4.80
CA ILE A 280 -7.89 4.06 5.13
C ILE A 280 -7.66 2.74 4.38
N CYS A 281 -6.95 1.80 5.01
CA CYS A 281 -6.52 0.55 4.40
C CYS A 281 -7.46 -0.64 4.68
N ASN A 282 -8.32 -0.52 5.70
CA ASN A 282 -9.30 -1.54 6.05
C ASN A 282 -10.55 -1.44 5.16
N SER A 283 -10.86 -2.48 4.40
CA SER A 283 -11.98 -2.47 3.43
C SER A 283 -13.35 -2.23 4.06
N GLY A 284 -13.62 -2.82 5.23
CA GLY A 284 -14.88 -2.59 5.95
C GLY A 284 -15.03 -1.13 6.39
N SER A 285 -13.94 -0.55 6.91
CA SER A 285 -13.91 0.86 7.32
C SER A 285 -14.07 1.81 6.13
N TYR A 286 -13.41 1.51 5.01
CA TYR A 286 -13.53 2.27 3.76
C TYR A 286 -14.96 2.21 3.21
N ASN A 287 -15.52 1.01 3.04
CA ASN A 287 -16.87 0.83 2.50
C ASN A 287 -17.92 1.55 3.35
N TYR A 288 -17.78 1.43 4.69
CA TYR A 288 -18.65 2.15 5.62
C TYR A 288 -18.50 3.67 5.50
N ALA A 289 -17.26 4.16 5.50
CA ALA A 289 -16.97 5.59 5.36
C ALA A 289 -17.52 6.15 4.04
N PHE A 290 -17.39 5.41 2.94
CA PHE A 290 -17.90 5.81 1.64
C PHE A 290 -19.43 5.91 1.63
N ILE A 291 -20.13 4.94 2.23
CA ILE A 291 -21.59 4.99 2.38
C ILE A 291 -22.01 6.19 3.25
N ALA A 292 -21.33 6.42 4.38
CA ALA A 292 -21.62 7.53 5.27
C ALA A 292 -21.32 8.90 4.64
N MET A 293 -20.27 8.99 3.81
CA MET A 293 -19.89 10.18 3.06
C MET A 293 -20.95 10.60 2.03
N LEU A 294 -21.65 9.63 1.44
CA LEU A 294 -22.75 9.85 0.49
C LEU A 294 -24.11 10.10 1.18
N GLY A 295 -24.20 9.93 2.50
CA GLY A 295 -25.39 10.19 3.29
C GLY A 295 -25.36 11.53 4.02
N LYS A 296 -26.36 11.76 4.87
CA LYS A 296 -26.56 12.94 5.74
C LYS A 296 -26.26 12.66 7.22
N GLN A 297 -25.58 11.57 7.52
CA GLN A 297 -25.25 11.21 8.90
C GLN A 297 -24.34 12.29 9.50
N LYS A 298 -24.69 12.84 10.67
CA LYS A 298 -23.97 13.93 11.32
C LYS A 298 -23.85 15.19 10.44
N ASP A 299 -24.95 15.61 9.84
CA ASP A 299 -25.04 16.83 9.04
C ASP A 299 -24.07 16.89 7.83
N ARG A 300 -23.61 15.73 7.36
CA ARG A 300 -22.82 15.62 6.14
C ARG A 300 -23.68 15.95 4.93
N ASP A 301 -23.46 17.10 4.34
CA ASP A 301 -24.14 17.57 3.14
C ASP A 301 -23.12 17.79 2.01
N TYR A 302 -22.17 16.87 1.91
CA TYR A 302 -21.05 16.91 0.96
C TYR A 302 -21.48 16.90 -0.50
N PHE A 303 -22.65 16.35 -0.78
CA PHE A 303 -23.11 16.11 -2.13
C PHE A 303 -24.58 16.47 -2.35
N LEU A 304 -24.89 16.80 -3.59
CA LEU A 304 -26.23 17.01 -4.12
C LEU A 304 -26.53 15.89 -5.13
N PHE A 305 -27.56 15.09 -4.84
CA PHE A 305 -28.10 14.09 -5.75
C PHE A 305 -29.24 14.68 -6.56
N GLU A 306 -29.40 14.25 -7.81
CA GLU A 306 -30.59 14.58 -8.61
C GLU A 306 -31.88 14.13 -7.91
N ASN A 307 -31.85 12.94 -7.29
CA ASN A 307 -32.93 12.44 -6.46
C ASN A 307 -32.57 12.57 -4.96
N PRO A 308 -33.19 13.50 -4.21
CA PRO A 308 -32.88 13.73 -2.80
C PRO A 308 -33.06 12.49 -1.89
N SER A 309 -33.94 11.54 -2.25
CA SER A 309 -34.17 10.32 -1.46
C SER A 309 -32.96 9.37 -1.47
N MET A 310 -32.02 9.55 -2.40
CA MET A 310 -30.80 8.76 -2.42
C MET A 310 -29.91 9.06 -1.21
N ALA A 311 -29.76 10.33 -0.85
CA ALA A 311 -28.99 10.72 0.34
C ALA A 311 -29.60 10.12 1.62
N GLU A 312 -30.93 10.04 1.70
CA GLU A 312 -31.65 9.38 2.81
C GLU A 312 -31.40 7.87 2.82
N SER A 313 -31.40 7.23 1.65
CA SER A 313 -31.10 5.80 1.52
C SER A 313 -29.67 5.47 1.98
N PHE A 314 -28.68 6.28 1.61
CA PHE A 314 -27.30 6.15 2.10
C PHE A 314 -27.22 6.40 3.62
N THR A 315 -27.94 7.39 4.14
CA THR A 315 -28.01 7.67 5.59
C THR A 315 -28.57 6.48 6.35
N HIS A 316 -29.64 5.87 5.84
CA HIS A 316 -30.24 4.68 6.44
C HIS A 316 -29.25 3.51 6.45
N GLN A 317 -28.56 3.23 5.35
CA GLN A 317 -27.50 2.21 5.29
C GLN A 317 -26.37 2.50 6.30
N ALA A 318 -25.95 3.76 6.45
CA ALA A 318 -24.90 4.12 7.41
C ALA A 318 -25.32 3.86 8.87
N ASN A 319 -26.61 3.97 9.19
CA ASN A 319 -27.12 3.83 10.56
C ASN A 319 -27.52 2.38 10.94
N GLN A 320 -27.62 1.46 9.98
CA GLN A 320 -28.06 0.07 10.25
C GLN A 320 -26.89 -0.88 10.56
N SER A 321 -27.07 -1.79 11.52
CA SER A 321 -26.07 -2.84 11.81
C SER A 321 -25.90 -3.85 10.67
N THR A 322 -27.01 -4.19 9.98
CA THR A 322 -27.09 -5.14 8.86
C THR A 322 -26.90 -4.49 7.49
N ARG A 323 -26.21 -3.34 7.44
CA ARG A 323 -25.98 -2.57 6.23
C ARG A 323 -25.31 -3.37 5.10
N ASN A 324 -25.65 -3.02 3.87
CA ASN A 324 -24.98 -3.57 2.70
C ASN A 324 -23.68 -2.81 2.43
N MET A 325 -22.52 -3.41 2.75
CA MET A 325 -21.21 -2.79 2.54
C MET A 325 -20.85 -2.55 1.06
N SER A 326 -21.65 -3.05 0.13
CA SER A 326 -21.50 -2.82 -1.31
C SER A 326 -22.56 -1.87 -1.88
N PHE A 327 -23.35 -1.19 -1.04
CA PHE A 327 -24.46 -0.35 -1.49
C PHE A 327 -24.03 0.73 -2.49
N HIS A 328 -22.89 1.38 -2.25
CA HIS A 328 -22.31 2.36 -3.16
C HIS A 328 -21.99 1.78 -4.56
N ARG A 329 -21.63 0.48 -4.65
CA ARG A 329 -21.35 -0.20 -5.93
C ARG A 329 -22.62 -0.51 -6.72
N ILE A 330 -23.72 -0.82 -6.03
CA ILE A 330 -25.03 -1.05 -6.67
C ILE A 330 -25.51 0.24 -7.36
N HIS A 331 -25.13 1.39 -6.80
CA HIS A 331 -25.48 2.71 -7.29
C HIS A 331 -24.34 3.42 -8.03
N ALA A 332 -23.34 2.67 -8.53
CA ALA A 332 -22.12 3.23 -9.10
C ALA A 332 -22.35 4.23 -10.25
N THR A 333 -23.44 4.09 -11.00
CA THR A 333 -23.79 4.96 -12.14
C THR A 333 -24.59 6.19 -11.77
N LEU A 334 -24.96 6.39 -10.49
CA LEU A 334 -25.72 7.57 -10.08
C LEU A 334 -24.87 8.83 -10.18
N GLY A 335 -25.44 9.86 -10.82
CA GLY A 335 -24.90 11.21 -10.93
C GLY A 335 -25.01 11.98 -9.62
N ILE A 336 -23.96 12.73 -9.30
CA ILE A 336 -23.82 13.48 -8.06
C ILE A 336 -22.92 14.70 -8.25
N LYS A 337 -23.27 15.81 -7.58
CA LYS A 337 -22.48 17.05 -7.58
C LYS A 337 -21.91 17.31 -6.19
N VAL A 338 -20.69 17.84 -6.12
CA VAL A 338 -20.13 18.38 -4.86
C VAL A 338 -20.99 19.59 -4.46
N ASN A 339 -21.36 19.68 -3.19
CA ASN A 339 -22.14 20.82 -2.70
C ASN A 339 -21.31 22.11 -2.84
N SER A 340 -21.88 23.12 -3.49
CA SER A 340 -21.21 24.37 -3.85
C SER A 340 -20.67 25.14 -2.65
N LYS A 341 -21.18 24.90 -1.43
CA LYS A 341 -20.66 25.53 -0.21
C LYS A 341 -19.19 25.19 0.07
N PHE A 342 -18.70 24.04 -0.42
CA PHE A 342 -17.31 23.62 -0.27
C PHE A 342 -16.39 24.22 -1.34
N ILE A 343 -16.93 24.89 -2.36
CA ILE A 343 -16.17 25.52 -3.42
C ILE A 343 -15.81 26.95 -2.99
N VAL A 344 -14.53 27.30 -3.06
CA VAL A 344 -14.07 28.66 -2.84
C VAL A 344 -14.61 29.51 -3.99
N SER A 345 -15.47 30.48 -3.68
CA SER A 345 -15.95 31.43 -4.67
C SER A 345 -14.74 32.18 -5.22
N SER A 346 -14.53 32.16 -6.53
CA SER A 346 -13.56 33.06 -7.17
C SER A 346 -13.93 34.48 -6.77
N THR A 347 -13.13 35.13 -5.91
CA THR A 347 -13.15 36.58 -5.81
C THR A 347 -12.69 37.10 -7.17
N ASN A 348 -13.65 37.55 -7.97
CA ASN A 348 -13.39 38.37 -9.16
C ASN A 348 -12.64 39.65 -8.77
#